data_AF-A0A4Q3TBN2-F1
#
_entry.id   AF-A0A4Q3TBN2-F1
#
_cell.length_a   1.000
_cell.length_b   1.000
_cell.length_c   1.000
_cell.angle_alpha   90.00
_cell.angle_beta   90.00
_cell.angle_gamma   90.00
#
_symmetry.space_group_name_H-M   'P 1'
#
loop_
_entity.id
_entity.type
_entity.pdbx_description
1 polymer ?
#
loop_
_entity_poly.entity_id
_entity_poly.type
_entity_poly.pdbx_seq_one_letter_code
_entity_poly.pdbx_strand_id
1 'polypeptide(L)' 'PDGSLILCGWHGAVFEPLTGECKGGPCAGGRLTPWPVAATGGIVRTA' A
#
# COMPACT_ATOMS: atom_id res chain seq x y z
N PRO A 1 12.45 -6.31 10.02
CA PRO A 1 12.03 -5.61 8.78
C PRO A 1 11.86 -4.11 9.07
N ASP A 2 12.06 -3.26 8.07
CA ASP A 2 12.02 -1.79 8.18
C ASP A 2 10.59 -1.20 8.13
N GLY A 3 9.56 -2.03 7.91
CA GLY A 3 8.17 -1.59 7.84
C GLY A 3 7.79 -0.92 6.52
N SER A 4 8.60 -1.08 5.47
CA SER A 4 8.41 -0.43 4.17
C SER A 4 7.25 -0.97 3.32
N LEU A 5 6.65 -2.10 3.70
CA LEU A 5 5.60 -2.78 2.92
C LEU A 5 4.29 -2.89 3.69
N ILE A 6 3.18 -2.90 2.96
CA ILE A 6 1.85 -3.13 3.52
C ILE A 6 1.57 -4.63 3.52
N LEU A 7 1.21 -5.18 4.69
CA LEU A 7 0.77 -6.57 4.84
C LEU A 7 -0.76 -6.65 4.89
N CYS A 8 -1.36 -7.46 4.03
CA CYS A 8 -2.76 -7.83 4.15
C CYS A 8 -2.94 -8.81 5.32
N GLY A 9 -3.64 -8.36 6.37
CA GLY A 9 -3.90 -9.17 7.57
C GLY A 9 -4.79 -10.39 7.37
N TRP A 10 -5.39 -10.58 6.18
CA TRP A 10 -6.23 -11.74 5.90
C TRP A 10 -5.45 -12.87 5.21
N HIS A 11 -4.98 -12.62 3.99
CA HIS A 11 -4.37 -13.67 3.15
C HIS A 11 -2.85 -13.52 3.01
N GLY A 12 -2.24 -12.57 3.72
CA GLY A 12 -0.79 -12.41 3.76
C GLY A 12 -0.15 -11.86 2.49
N ALA A 13 -0.93 -11.26 1.59
CA ALA A 13 -0.37 -10.53 0.45
C ALA A 13 0.42 -9.30 0.92
N VAL A 14 1.54 -9.00 0.25
CA VAL A 14 2.47 -7.93 0.63
C VAL A 14 2.59 -6.94 -0.52
N PHE A 15 2.40 -5.65 -0.23
CA PHE A 15 2.32 -4.61 -1.26
C PHE A 15 3.34 -3.50 -1.05
N GLU A 16 3.89 -3.00 -2.16
CA GLU A 16 4.68 -1.77 -2.18
C GLU A 16 3.73 -0.55 -2.07
N PRO A 17 3.89 0.35 -1.07
CA PRO A 17 2.88 1.36 -0.74
C PRO A 17 2.60 2.40 -1.83
N LEU A 18 3.61 2.79 -2.62
CA LEU A 18 3.48 3.91 -3.57
C LEU A 18 2.92 3.46 -4.92
N THR A 19 3.27 2.25 -5.35
CA THR A 19 2.88 1.68 -6.64
C THR A 19 1.70 0.72 -6.53
N GLY A 20 1.37 0.28 -5.31
CA GLY A 20 0.37 -0.74 -5.03
C GLY A 20 0.78 -2.13 -5.49
N GLU A 21 2.00 -2.35 -5.98
CA GLU A 21 2.44 -3.64 -6.52
C GLU A 21 2.41 -4.75 -5.47
N CYS A 22 1.72 -5.86 -5.77
CA CYS A 22 1.86 -7.07 -4.98
C CYS A 22 3.25 -7.67 -5.17
N LYS A 23 4.09 -7.60 -4.14
CA LYS A 23 5.45 -8.16 -4.10
C LYS A 23 5.47 -9.63 -3.64
N GLY A 24 4.36 -10.15 -3.13
CA GLY A 24 4.25 -11.56 -2.74
C GLY A 24 2.88 -11.93 -2.16
N GLY A 25 2.59 -13.23 -2.15
CA GLY A 25 1.36 -13.80 -1.61
C GLY A 25 0.25 -13.99 -2.66
N PRO A 26 -0.99 -14.29 -2.22
CA PRO A 26 -2.06 -14.78 -3.10
C PRO A 26 -2.54 -13.80 -4.18
N CYS A 27 -2.15 -12.52 -4.10
CA CYS A 27 -2.51 -11.49 -5.08
C CYS A 27 -1.43 -11.27 -6.16
N ALA A 28 -0.57 -12.26 -6.43
CA ALA A 28 0.55 -12.14 -7.36
C ALA A 28 0.12 -11.58 -8.74
N GLY A 29 0.84 -10.57 -9.22
CA GLY A 29 0.52 -9.84 -10.47
C GLY A 29 -0.57 -8.76 -10.33
N GLY A 30 -1.26 -8.69 -9.18
CA GLY A 30 -2.23 -7.63 -8.87
C GLY A 30 -1.61 -6.35 -8.33
N ARG A 31 -2.42 -5.28 -8.29
CA ARG A 31 -2.06 -3.99 -7.69
C ARG A 31 -3.22 -3.43 -6.87
N LEU A 32 -2.90 -2.72 -5.78
CA LEU A 32 -3.87 -1.90 -5.06
C LEU A 32 -4.25 -0.67 -5.89
N THR A 33 -5.48 -0.20 -5.75
CA THR A 33 -5.90 1.08 -6.33
C THR A 33 -5.18 2.23 -5.60
N PRO A 34 -4.50 3.14 -6.31
CA PRO A 34 -3.89 4.30 -5.71
C PRO A 34 -4.93 5.18 -4.99
N TRP A 35 -4.59 5.65 -3.79
CA TRP A 35 -5.43 6.57 -3.02
C TRP A 35 -4.76 7.96 -2.97
N PRO A 36 -5.39 9.02 -3.52
CA PRO A 36 -4.79 10.35 -3.50
C PRO A 36 -4.61 10.89 -2.08
N VAL A 37 -3.39 11.31 -1.75
CA VAL A 37 -3.05 11.92 -0.45
C VAL A 37 -2.21 13.18 -0.64
N ALA A 38 -2.44 14.20 0.18
CA ALA A 38 -1.64 15.41 0.23
C ALA A 38 -1.38 15.80 1.70
N ALA A 39 -0.14 16.18 2.03
CA ALA A 39 0.24 16.67 3.35
C ALA A 39 0.59 18.16 3.28
N THR A 40 -0.24 19.01 3.89
CA THR A 40 -0.04 20.47 3.89
C THR A 40 -0.41 21.05 5.24
N GLY A 41 0.47 21.88 5.82
CA GLY A 41 0.21 22.53 7.11
C GLY A 41 0.02 21.56 8.28
N GLY A 42 0.73 20.42 8.27
CA GLY A 42 0.59 19.38 9.30
C GLY A 42 -0.69 18.54 9.19
N ILE A 43 -1.48 18.73 8.14
CA ILE A 43 -2.73 17.99 7.92
C ILE A 43 -2.56 17.07 6.70
N VAL A 44 -3.00 15.82 6.84
CA VAL A 44 -3.17 14.89 5.73
C VAL A 44 -4.58 15.03 5.17
N ARG A 45 -4.69 15.27 3.86
CA ARG A 45 -5.94 15.36 3.12
C ARG A 45 -6.00 14.21 2.11
N THR A 46 -7.17 13.62 1.96
CA THR A 46 -7.41 12.53 1.00
C THR A 46 -8.72 12.75 0.22
N ALA A 47 -8.98 11.89 -0.77
CA ALA A 47 -10.24 11.89 -1.51
C ALA A 47 -11.47 11.71 -0.61
#